data_AF-A0A4Q7LUH1-F1
#
_entry.id   AF-A0A4Q7LUH1-F1
#
_cell.length_a   1.000
_cell.length_b   1.000
_cell.length_c   1.000
_cell.angle_alpha   90.00
_cell.angle_beta   90.00
_cell.angle_gamma   90.00
#
_symmetry.space_group_name_H-M   'P 1'
#
loop_
_entity.id
_entity.type
_entity.pdbx_description
1 polymer ?
#
loop_
_entity_poly.entity_id
_entity_poly.type
_entity_poly.pdbx_seq_one_letter_code
_entity_poly.pdbx_strand_id
1 'polypeptide(L)'
;MSMIHGLASIAARLYLLDPLESQSVHSRRRNDTRCADGMDFGTAMRAHGALTRRLESALAGQDDPRLDIDLIRRCDTGRLGRWLHGDGYMLYGVLPAYRRLIVSHRNLHLAAADVLELLRAGQPREARALMQNGLYARYAEQVCAQLSQFFLDRGGRISVSSFGCLDDLDAAHPAVHAAQRPGDRLMA
;
A
#
# COMPACT_ATOMS: atom_id res chain seq x y z
N MET A 1 1.18 6.93 34.98
CA MET A 1 0.66 7.72 33.83
C MET A 1 1.73 7.78 32.75
N SER A 2 1.30 7.79 31.48
CA SER A 2 2.10 7.81 30.24
C SER A 2 2.67 6.48 29.75
N MET A 3 2.55 6.13 28.48
CA MET A 3 1.60 6.49 27.43
C MET A 3 1.74 5.35 26.42
N ILE A 4 0.63 4.73 26.08
CA ILE A 4 0.58 3.58 25.16
C ILE A 4 1.09 4.08 23.81
N HIS A 5 2.08 3.39 23.24
CA HIS A 5 2.55 3.60 21.87
C HIS A 5 1.35 3.46 20.92
N GLY A 6 0.81 4.60 20.50
CA GLY A 6 -0.30 4.71 19.57
C GLY A 6 0.07 4.06 18.24
N LEU A 7 -0.56 2.92 18.03
CA LEU A 7 -0.69 2.15 16.80
C LEU A 7 -0.33 2.95 15.54
N ALA A 8 0.81 2.59 14.94
CA ALA A 8 1.12 2.94 13.57
C ALA A 8 -0.10 2.61 12.70
N SER A 9 -0.61 3.64 12.01
CA SER A 9 -1.71 3.54 11.08
C SER A 9 -1.57 2.30 10.20
N ILE A 10 -2.66 1.54 10.07
CA ILE A 10 -2.76 0.22 9.43
C ILE A 10 -2.23 0.22 7.98
N ALA A 11 -2.07 1.40 7.35
CA ALA A 11 -1.41 1.57 6.06
C ALA A 11 0.10 1.19 6.04
N ALA A 12 0.78 1.20 7.19
CA ALA A 12 2.22 0.91 7.27
C ALA A 12 2.57 -0.59 7.15
N ARG A 13 1.58 -1.48 7.25
CA ARG A 13 1.80 -2.94 7.26
C ARG A 13 1.80 -3.60 5.88
N LEU A 14 1.46 -2.86 4.82
CA LEU A 14 1.43 -3.38 3.45
C LEU A 14 2.74 -3.19 2.65
N TYR A 15 3.79 -2.61 3.24
CA TYR A 15 4.95 -2.12 2.48
C TYR A 15 6.32 -2.61 2.93
N LEU A 16 6.41 -3.74 3.64
CA LEU A 16 7.69 -4.39 3.90
C LEU A 16 7.88 -5.58 2.96
N LEU A 17 8.71 -5.42 1.93
CA LEU A 17 9.78 -6.35 1.54
C LEU A 17 10.58 -5.83 0.33
N ASP A 18 11.89 -5.71 0.59
CA ASP A 18 13.06 -5.78 -0.30
C ASP A 18 13.50 -4.63 -1.23
N PRO A 19 14.83 -4.52 -1.44
CA PRO A 19 15.54 -3.28 -1.59
C PRO A 19 15.75 -2.95 -3.07
N LEU A 20 15.95 -1.65 -3.32
CA LEU A 20 16.77 -1.06 -4.38
C LEU A 20 16.91 -1.93 -5.64
N GLU A 21 16.16 -1.59 -6.69
CA GLU A 21 16.46 -2.05 -8.05
C GLU A 21 17.93 -1.76 -8.38
N SER A 22 18.76 -2.79 -8.24
CA SER A 22 20.04 -2.91 -8.92
C SER A 22 19.75 -3.59 -10.24
N GLN A 23 20.03 -2.86 -11.31
CA GLN A 23 20.04 -3.42 -12.66
C GLN A 23 21.16 -4.46 -12.71
N SER A 24 20.80 -5.74 -12.81
CA SER A 24 21.72 -6.73 -13.37
C SER A 24 20.98 -7.76 -14.22
N VAL A 25 21.58 -7.91 -15.39
CA VAL A 25 21.23 -8.72 -16.54
C VAL A 25 21.39 -10.21 -16.20
N HIS A 26 20.48 -11.04 -16.75
CA HIS A 26 20.54 -12.50 -16.96
C HIS A 26 19.96 -13.50 -15.93
N SER A 27 18.86 -14.11 -16.39
CA SER A 27 18.45 -15.53 -16.30
C SER A 27 18.15 -16.17 -14.95
N ARG A 28 16.86 -16.24 -14.60
CA ARG A 28 16.27 -17.49 -14.09
C ARG A 28 14.76 -17.56 -14.36
N ARG A 29 14.37 -18.68 -14.98
CA ARG A 29 13.02 -19.08 -15.41
C ARG A 29 11.96 -18.78 -14.33
N ARG A 30 10.99 -17.92 -14.64
CA ARG A 30 9.67 -17.92 -13.99
C ARG A 30 8.62 -17.88 -15.08
N ASN A 31 7.90 -19.00 -15.21
CA ASN A 31 6.55 -19.00 -15.76
C ASN A 31 5.77 -17.98 -14.94
N ASP A 32 5.32 -16.89 -15.53
CA ASP A 32 4.15 -16.16 -15.06
C ASP A 32 3.62 -15.26 -16.15
N THR A 33 2.35 -15.46 -16.42
CA THR A 33 1.50 -14.76 -17.37
C THR A 33 1.64 -13.24 -17.19
N ARG A 34 2.38 -12.59 -18.08
CA ARG A 34 2.28 -11.15 -18.27
C ARG A 34 0.81 -10.86 -18.59
N CYS A 35 0.14 -9.96 -17.87
CA CYS A 35 -1.05 -9.33 -18.44
C CYS A 35 -0.63 -8.81 -19.82
N ALA A 36 -1.43 -9.08 -20.85
CA ALA A 36 -1.07 -8.79 -22.24
C ALA A 36 -0.75 -7.29 -22.50
N ASP A 37 -1.08 -6.43 -21.52
CA ASP A 37 -0.87 -4.99 -21.46
C ASP A 37 0.39 -4.54 -20.68
N GLY A 38 1.28 -5.48 -20.32
CA GLY A 38 2.59 -5.20 -19.75
C GLY A 38 2.64 -4.78 -18.27
N MET A 39 1.49 -4.67 -17.59
CA MET A 39 1.42 -4.33 -16.15
C MET A 39 0.51 -5.28 -15.37
N ASP A 40 1.07 -5.93 -14.34
CA ASP A 40 0.32 -6.71 -13.35
C ASP A 40 0.07 -5.92 -12.04
N PHE A 41 -0.89 -6.39 -11.24
CA PHE A 41 -1.26 -5.76 -9.96
C PHE A 41 -0.09 -5.61 -8.99
N GLY A 42 0.73 -6.66 -8.82
CA GLY A 42 1.85 -6.64 -7.88
C GLY A 42 2.90 -5.62 -8.29
N THR A 43 3.17 -5.51 -9.59
CA THR A 43 4.03 -4.47 -10.15
C THR A 43 3.48 -3.07 -9.89
N ALA A 44 2.19 -2.84 -10.13
CA ALA A 44 1.55 -1.54 -9.93
C ALA A 44 1.64 -1.10 -8.46
N MET A 45 1.34 -1.99 -7.52
CA MET A 45 1.43 -1.73 -6.08
C MET A 45 2.86 -1.43 -5.61
N ARG A 46 3.85 -2.17 -6.09
CA ARG A 46 5.26 -1.91 -5.77
C ARG A 46 5.74 -0.56 -6.29
N ALA A 47 5.36 -0.21 -7.52
CA ALA A 47 5.73 1.07 -8.14
C ALA A 47 5.13 2.25 -7.35
N HIS A 48 3.90 2.12 -6.88
CA HIS A 48 3.25 3.12 -6.02
C HIS A 48 3.95 3.26 -4.67
N GLY A 49 4.19 2.15 -3.96
CA GLY A 49 4.81 2.19 -2.61
C GLY A 49 6.24 2.72 -2.55
N ALA A 50 6.95 2.76 -3.69
CA ALA A 50 8.33 3.25 -3.75
C ALA A 50 8.45 4.76 -3.43
N LEU A 51 7.49 5.58 -3.88
CA LEU A 51 7.48 7.02 -3.58
C LEU A 51 7.21 7.26 -2.09
N THR A 52 6.24 6.56 -1.52
CA THR A 52 5.91 6.62 -0.08
C THR A 52 7.15 6.35 0.77
N ARG A 53 7.90 5.27 0.51
CA ARG A 53 9.11 4.95 1.27
C ARG A 53 10.17 6.07 1.21
N ARG A 54 10.35 6.71 0.04
CA ARG A 54 11.31 7.81 -0.10
C ARG A 54 10.89 9.02 0.73
N LEU A 55 9.59 9.36 0.72
CA LEU A 55 9.06 10.45 1.55
C LEU A 55 9.18 10.16 3.05
N GLU A 56 8.97 8.92 3.48
CA GLU A 56 9.19 8.50 4.87
C GLU A 56 10.65 8.64 5.29
N SER A 57 11.58 8.22 4.42
CA SER A 57 13.03 8.43 4.60
C SER A 57 13.36 9.92 4.74
N ALA A 58 12.80 10.79 3.90
CA ALA A 58 13.00 12.24 3.99
C ALA A 58 12.45 12.83 5.29
N LEU A 59 11.28 12.38 5.75
CA LEU A 59 10.71 12.75 7.06
C LEU A 59 11.54 12.26 8.25
N ALA A 60 12.36 11.22 8.04
CA ALA A 60 13.32 10.74 9.02
C ALA A 60 14.68 11.46 8.96
N GLY A 61 14.82 12.48 8.10
CA GLY A 61 16.03 13.27 7.94
C GLY A 61 17.07 12.63 7.01
N GLN A 62 16.68 11.65 6.19
CA GLN A 62 17.55 11.10 5.16
C GLN A 62 17.43 11.91 3.88
N ASP A 63 18.53 12.46 3.39
CA ASP A 63 18.56 13.12 2.09
C ASP A 63 18.46 12.08 0.97
N ASP A 64 17.50 12.25 0.07
CA ASP A 64 17.43 11.52 -1.20
C ASP A 64 17.53 12.53 -2.35
N PRO A 65 18.64 12.57 -3.11
CA PRO A 65 18.82 13.51 -4.21
C PRO A 65 17.81 13.28 -5.37
N ARG A 66 17.08 12.17 -5.35
CA ARG A 66 16.01 11.88 -6.32
C ARG A 66 14.66 12.49 -5.92
N LEU A 67 14.54 13.04 -4.71
CA LEU A 67 13.34 13.78 -4.25
C LEU A 67 13.43 15.23 -4.71
N ASP A 68 13.07 15.42 -5.97
CA ASP A 68 12.88 16.73 -6.58
C ASP A 68 11.38 17.05 -6.68
N ILE A 69 10.98 18.28 -6.30
CA ILE A 69 9.56 18.68 -6.28
C ILE A 69 8.96 18.62 -7.69
N ASP A 70 9.66 19.18 -8.68
CA ASP A 70 9.15 19.24 -10.05
C ASP A 70 9.07 17.85 -10.66
N LEU A 71 10.01 16.96 -10.34
CA LEU A 71 9.95 15.56 -10.74
C LEU A 71 8.79 14.82 -10.07
N ILE A 72 8.53 15.05 -8.78
CA ILE A 72 7.42 14.42 -8.06
C ILE A 72 6.07 14.89 -8.59
N ARG A 73 5.92 16.16 -8.97
CA ARG A 73 4.67 16.67 -9.60
C ARG A 73 4.36 15.98 -10.93
N ARG A 74 5.38 15.42 -11.62
CA ARG A 74 5.21 14.66 -12.88
C ARG A 74 4.73 13.24 -12.61
N CYS A 75 3.41 13.05 -12.66
CA CYS A 75 2.76 11.75 -12.45
C CYS A 75 2.94 10.73 -13.60
N ASP A 76 3.64 11.06 -14.67
CA ASP A 76 3.84 10.23 -15.87
C ASP A 76 5.25 9.61 -15.97
N THR A 77 6.17 9.99 -15.07
CA THR A 77 7.58 9.57 -15.13
C THR A 77 7.85 8.23 -14.46
N GLY A 78 6.97 7.75 -13.59
CA GLY A 78 7.08 6.44 -12.93
C GLY A 78 6.65 5.28 -13.84
N ARG A 79 6.99 4.03 -13.45
CA ARG A 79 6.53 2.84 -14.20
C ARG A 79 4.99 2.78 -14.29
N LEU A 80 4.31 3.02 -13.16
CA LEU A 80 2.85 3.10 -13.12
C LEU A 80 2.34 4.29 -13.93
N GLY A 81 2.93 5.48 -13.76
CA GLY A 81 2.59 6.68 -14.51
C GLY A 81 2.67 6.51 -16.03
N ARG A 82 3.80 6.00 -16.54
CA ARG A 82 3.97 5.73 -17.98
C ARG A 82 2.92 4.76 -18.51
N TRP A 83 2.57 3.74 -17.75
CA TRP A 83 1.52 2.81 -18.13
C TRP A 83 0.13 3.46 -18.09
N LEU A 84 -0.14 4.28 -17.06
CA LEU A 84 -1.38 5.02 -16.89
C LEU A 84 -1.65 6.02 -18.03
N HIS A 85 -0.59 6.59 -18.59
CA HIS A 85 -0.66 7.56 -19.69
C HIS A 85 -0.35 6.96 -21.08
N GLY A 86 0.04 5.68 -21.13
CA GLY A 86 0.41 4.95 -22.35
C GLY A 86 -0.54 3.79 -22.62
N ASP A 87 0.00 2.56 -22.64
CA ASP A 87 -0.74 1.35 -23.00
C ASP A 87 -2.03 1.16 -22.21
N GLY A 88 -2.00 1.41 -20.90
CA GLY A 88 -3.19 1.32 -20.07
C GLY A 88 -4.28 2.31 -20.50
N TYR A 89 -3.90 3.53 -20.90
CA TYR A 89 -4.86 4.53 -21.38
C TYR A 89 -5.47 4.12 -22.71
N MET A 90 -4.66 3.59 -23.63
CA MET A 90 -5.16 3.10 -24.92
C MET A 90 -6.17 1.96 -24.76
N LEU A 91 -5.91 1.04 -23.81
CA LEU A 91 -6.76 -0.14 -23.61
C LEU A 91 -7.97 0.14 -22.71
N TYR A 92 -7.83 1.01 -21.71
CA TYR A 92 -8.80 1.14 -20.60
C TYR A 92 -9.28 2.57 -20.37
N GLY A 93 -8.83 3.54 -21.16
CA GLY A 93 -9.16 4.97 -21.01
C GLY A 93 -10.65 5.29 -21.10
N VAL A 94 -11.47 4.39 -21.67
CA VAL A 94 -12.93 4.52 -21.71
C VAL A 94 -13.61 4.10 -20.40
N LEU A 95 -12.95 3.31 -19.56
CA LEU A 95 -13.52 2.79 -18.33
C LEU A 95 -13.55 3.88 -17.24
N PRO A 96 -14.72 4.18 -16.64
CA PRO A 96 -14.81 5.17 -15.57
C PRO A 96 -13.90 4.87 -14.37
N ALA A 97 -13.74 3.59 -14.01
CA ALA A 97 -12.84 3.15 -12.95
C ALA A 97 -11.38 3.51 -13.24
N TYR A 98 -10.95 3.36 -14.49
CA TYR A 98 -9.60 3.70 -14.93
C TYR A 98 -9.35 5.21 -14.92
N ARG A 99 -10.31 6.00 -15.39
CA ARG A 99 -10.22 7.48 -15.33
C ARG A 99 -10.11 7.98 -13.89
N ARG A 100 -10.86 7.40 -12.95
CA ARG A 100 -10.74 7.71 -11.52
C ARG A 100 -9.34 7.41 -10.99
N LEU A 101 -8.76 6.27 -11.39
CA LEU A 101 -7.40 5.90 -11.01
C LEU A 101 -6.35 6.93 -11.48
N ILE A 102 -6.43 7.39 -12.74
CA ILE A 102 -5.51 8.44 -13.24
C ILE A 102 -5.62 9.72 -12.41
N VAL A 103 -6.84 10.15 -12.09
CA VAL A 103 -7.07 11.38 -11.30
C VAL A 103 -6.50 11.24 -9.89
N SER A 104 -6.82 10.14 -9.19
CA SER A 104 -6.28 9.87 -7.84
C SER A 104 -4.75 9.74 -7.86
N HIS A 105 -4.17 9.11 -8.89
CA HIS A 105 -2.72 9.01 -9.08
C HIS A 105 -2.08 10.40 -9.24
N ARG A 106 -2.66 11.27 -10.07
CA ARG A 106 -2.18 12.64 -10.21
C ARG A 106 -2.26 13.42 -8.90
N ASN A 107 -3.38 13.33 -8.20
CA ASN A 107 -3.58 14.03 -6.92
C ASN A 107 -2.62 13.54 -5.83
N LEU A 108 -2.31 12.24 -5.81
CA LEU A 108 -1.28 11.69 -4.94
C LEU A 108 0.08 12.36 -5.20
N HIS A 109 0.48 12.48 -6.46
CA HIS A 109 1.75 13.13 -6.84
C HIS A 109 1.78 14.62 -6.45
N LEU A 110 0.66 15.33 -6.55
CA LEU A 110 0.55 16.71 -6.07
C LEU A 110 0.70 16.78 -4.55
N ALA A 111 -0.04 15.95 -3.80
CA ALA A 111 0.08 15.90 -2.34
C ALA A 111 1.49 15.47 -1.88
N ALA A 112 2.17 14.61 -2.64
CA ALA A 112 3.56 14.21 -2.39
C ALA A 112 4.53 15.39 -2.54
N ALA A 113 4.31 16.23 -3.56
CA ALA A 113 5.09 17.44 -3.74
C ALA A 113 4.85 18.42 -2.58
N ASP A 114 3.61 18.57 -2.13
CA ASP A 114 3.26 19.43 -1.00
C ASP A 114 3.92 18.92 0.32
N VAL A 115 4.01 17.60 0.53
CA VAL A 115 4.79 17.02 1.66
C VAL A 115 6.25 17.47 1.60
N LEU A 116 6.87 17.40 0.42
CA LEU A 116 8.27 17.78 0.24
C LEU A 116 8.48 19.30 0.36
N GLU A 117 7.52 20.12 -0.09
CA GLU A 117 7.53 21.57 0.10
C GLU A 117 7.51 21.94 1.59
N LEU A 118 6.62 21.31 2.37
CA LEU A 118 6.57 21.49 3.83
C LEU A 118 7.90 21.07 4.49
N LEU A 119 8.49 19.95 4.07
CA LEU A 119 9.81 19.52 4.55
C LEU A 119 10.89 20.56 4.27
N ARG A 120 10.97 21.06 3.03
CA ARG A 120 11.96 22.07 2.61
C ARG A 120 11.71 23.43 3.27
N ALA A 121 10.49 23.74 3.66
CA ALA A 121 10.13 24.92 4.44
C ALA A 121 10.43 24.81 5.94
N GLY A 122 11.03 23.69 6.40
CA GLY A 122 11.31 23.47 7.81
C GLY A 122 10.06 23.15 8.65
N GLN A 123 9.02 22.61 8.02
CA GLN A 123 7.73 22.27 8.63
C GLN A 123 7.49 20.73 8.67
N PRO A 124 8.34 19.96 9.39
CA PRO A 124 8.28 18.50 9.36
C PRO A 124 7.06 17.92 10.09
N ARG A 125 6.42 18.68 10.99
CA ARG A 125 5.21 18.24 11.70
C ARG A 125 4.01 18.26 10.77
N GLU A 126 3.87 19.33 10.01
CA GLU A 126 2.84 19.55 8.99
C GLU A 126 3.02 18.54 7.86
N ALA A 127 4.26 18.34 7.38
CA ALA A 127 4.58 17.34 6.38
C ALA A 127 4.16 15.92 6.84
N ARG A 128 4.46 15.57 8.09
CA ARG A 128 4.06 14.29 8.70
C ARG A 128 2.53 14.15 8.80
N ALA A 129 1.83 15.20 9.22
CA ALA A 129 0.37 15.20 9.28
C ALA A 129 -0.23 14.99 7.89
N LEU A 130 0.25 15.73 6.89
CA LEU A 130 -0.20 15.59 5.51
C LEU A 130 -0.03 14.15 5.00
N MET A 131 1.08 13.51 5.35
CA MET A 131 1.41 12.13 4.96
C MET A 131 0.61 11.06 5.72
N GLN A 132 0.30 11.26 7.00
CA GLN A 132 -0.32 10.24 7.85
C GLN A 132 -1.85 10.31 7.89
N ASN A 133 -2.42 11.51 7.79
CA ASN A 133 -3.86 11.73 7.95
C ASN A 133 -4.43 12.81 7.00
N GLY A 134 -3.57 13.46 6.20
CA GLY A 134 -3.98 14.48 5.24
C GLY A 134 -4.28 13.93 3.85
N LEU A 135 -4.22 14.83 2.87
CA LEU A 135 -4.54 14.53 1.47
C LEU A 135 -3.64 13.44 0.87
N TYR A 136 -2.36 13.39 1.24
CA TYR A 136 -1.46 12.34 0.75
C TYR A 136 -1.96 10.94 1.15
N ALA A 137 -2.26 10.75 2.45
CA ALA A 137 -2.77 9.47 2.96
C ALA A 137 -4.04 9.04 2.21
N ARG A 138 -4.99 9.98 2.05
CA ARG A 138 -6.27 9.73 1.37
C ARG A 138 -6.09 9.33 -0.09
N TYR A 139 -5.23 10.03 -0.84
CA TYR A 139 -4.99 9.68 -2.24
C TYR A 139 -4.19 8.39 -2.40
N ALA A 140 -3.29 8.08 -1.47
CA ALA A 140 -2.55 6.81 -1.47
C ALA A 140 -3.50 5.63 -1.29
N GLU A 141 -4.39 5.70 -0.28
CA GLU A 141 -5.44 4.70 -0.05
C GLU A 141 -6.36 4.54 -1.26
N GLN A 142 -6.78 5.65 -1.87
CA GLN A 142 -7.61 5.61 -3.08
C GLN A 142 -6.91 4.89 -4.24
N VAL A 143 -5.64 5.20 -4.51
CA VAL A 143 -4.87 4.54 -5.57
C VAL A 143 -4.76 3.05 -5.30
N CYS A 144 -4.45 2.63 -4.08
CA CYS A 144 -4.40 1.21 -3.71
C CYS A 144 -5.74 0.50 -3.93
N ALA A 145 -6.82 1.09 -3.43
CA ALA A 145 -8.16 0.53 -3.57
C ALA A 145 -8.59 0.44 -5.05
N GLN A 146 -8.33 1.48 -5.82
CA GLN A 146 -8.66 1.53 -7.25
C GLN A 146 -7.82 0.55 -8.07
N LEU A 147 -6.53 0.40 -7.76
CA LEU A 147 -5.69 -0.62 -8.40
C LEU A 147 -6.22 -2.02 -8.09
N SER A 148 -6.50 -2.32 -6.82
CA SER A 148 -7.06 -3.61 -6.42
C SER A 148 -8.35 -3.91 -7.17
N GLN A 149 -9.30 -2.98 -7.14
CA GLN A 149 -10.58 -3.14 -7.83
C GLN A 149 -10.40 -3.29 -9.35
N PHE A 150 -9.58 -2.45 -9.97
CA PHE A 150 -9.34 -2.46 -11.41
C PHE A 150 -8.79 -3.80 -11.91
N PHE A 151 -7.84 -4.39 -11.16
CA PHE A 151 -7.28 -5.68 -11.53
C PHE A 151 -8.21 -6.86 -11.19
N LEU A 152 -9.00 -6.77 -10.12
CA LEU A 152 -10.06 -7.73 -9.80
C LEU A 152 -11.12 -7.82 -10.90
N ASP A 153 -11.67 -6.68 -11.32
CA ASP A 153 -12.73 -6.60 -12.32
C ASP A 153 -12.32 -7.18 -13.68
N ARG A 154 -11.01 -7.21 -13.96
CA ARG A 154 -10.42 -7.70 -15.22
C ARG A 154 -10.00 -9.17 -15.19
N GLY A 155 -10.36 -9.92 -14.14
CA GLY A 155 -9.95 -11.31 -13.98
C GLY A 155 -8.47 -11.46 -13.62
N GLY A 156 -7.86 -10.42 -13.06
CA GLY A 156 -6.55 -10.49 -12.45
C GLY A 156 -6.60 -11.55 -11.36
N ARG A 157 -5.89 -12.66 -11.60
CA ARG A 157 -5.67 -13.71 -10.60
C ARG A 157 -5.00 -13.04 -9.40
N ILE A 158 -5.78 -12.66 -8.40
CA ILE A 158 -5.24 -12.45 -7.06
C ILE A 158 -4.66 -13.81 -6.69
N SER A 159 -3.34 -13.95 -6.74
CA SER A 159 -2.69 -15.04 -6.04
C SER A 159 -2.92 -14.75 -4.56
N VAL A 160 -4.00 -15.30 -4.02
CA VAL A 160 -4.38 -15.24 -2.60
C VAL A 160 -3.38 -15.97 -1.69
N SER A 161 -2.26 -16.45 -2.24
CA SER A 161 -1.18 -17.14 -1.53
C SER A 161 -0.37 -16.27 -0.55
N SER A 162 -0.83 -15.06 -0.21
CA SER A 162 -0.20 -14.23 0.82
C SER A 162 -1.19 -13.60 1.82
N PHE A 163 -2.47 -13.98 1.78
CA PHE A 163 -3.39 -13.69 2.88
C PHE A 163 -3.28 -14.79 3.92
N GLY A 164 -2.27 -14.68 4.78
CA GLY A 164 -2.19 -15.47 6.00
C GLY A 164 -3.34 -15.06 6.94
N CYS A 165 -4.29 -15.98 7.11
CA CYS A 165 -5.30 -16.12 8.15
C CYS A 165 -5.95 -14.86 8.73
N LEU A 166 -7.24 -14.72 8.44
CA LEU A 166 -8.24 -14.28 9.41
C LEU A 166 -9.60 -14.76 8.90
N ASP A 167 -9.87 -16.05 9.08
CA ASP A 167 -11.20 -16.65 9.24
C ASP A 167 -10.99 -18.14 9.54
N ASP A 168 -10.72 -18.45 10.80
CA ASP A 168 -10.98 -19.74 11.44
C ASP A 168 -10.84 -19.54 12.96
N LEU A 169 -11.84 -18.86 13.53
CA LEU A 169 -12.15 -19.01 14.96
C LEU A 169 -13.62 -19.41 15.08
N ASP A 170 -13.97 -20.49 14.39
CA ASP A 170 -15.09 -21.32 14.81
C ASP A 170 -14.72 -22.80 14.58
N ALA A 171 -15.13 -23.64 15.52
CA ALA A 171 -14.97 -25.10 15.57
C ALA A 171 -13.55 -25.68 15.84
N ALA A 172 -13.25 -25.96 17.11
CA ALA A 172 -13.32 -27.32 17.68
C ALA A 172 -12.32 -27.55 18.83
N HIS A 173 -12.80 -27.74 20.06
CA HIS A 173 -12.91 -29.10 20.62
C HIS A 173 -13.65 -29.14 21.98
N PRO A 174 -14.40 -30.22 22.26
CA PRO A 174 -15.09 -30.45 23.52
C PRO A 174 -14.22 -31.14 24.59
N ALA A 175 -14.76 -31.14 25.80
CA ALA A 175 -14.51 -32.06 26.91
C ALA A 175 -13.17 -31.98 27.68
N VAL A 176 -13.18 -31.21 28.78
CA VAL A 176 -12.53 -31.60 30.04
C VAL A 176 -13.55 -31.42 31.16
N HIS A 177 -14.11 -32.55 31.62
CA HIS A 177 -14.89 -32.67 32.84
C HIS A 177 -14.15 -33.67 33.73
N ALA A 178 -13.51 -33.20 34.81
CA ALA A 178 -13.30 -33.94 36.06
C ALA A 178 -12.32 -33.18 36.97
N ALA A 179 -12.86 -32.49 37.99
CA ALA A 179 -12.22 -32.31 39.30
C ALA A 179 -13.22 -31.68 40.31
N GLN A 180 -14.02 -32.53 40.98
CA GLN A 180 -14.02 -32.73 42.45
C GLN A 180 -13.58 -31.49 43.28
N ARG A 181 -14.41 -30.76 44.07
CA ARG A 181 -15.15 -31.02 45.35
C ARG A 181 -15.31 -29.64 46.06
N PRO A 182 -15.85 -29.45 47.29
CA PRO A 182 -16.70 -30.25 48.21
C PRO A 182 -18.07 -29.53 48.43
N GLY A 183 -19.13 -30.03 49.07
CA GLY A 183 -19.30 -30.79 50.31
C GLY A 183 -20.20 -29.99 51.28
N ASP A 184 -21.40 -30.53 51.51
CA ASP A 184 -22.28 -30.45 52.68
C ASP A 184 -23.15 -29.24 53.08
N ARG A 185 -24.36 -29.68 53.54
CA ARG A 185 -25.45 -29.06 54.32
C ARG A 185 -26.50 -28.25 53.55
N LEU A 186 -27.81 -28.46 53.72
CA LEU A 186 -28.63 -29.24 54.68
C LEU A 186 -30.06 -29.30 54.10
N MET A 187 -30.79 -30.43 54.22
CA MET A 187 -32.20 -30.51 54.66
C MET A 187 -32.73 -31.94 54.50
N ALA A 188 -32.68 -32.71 55.59
CA ALA A 188 -33.67 -33.67 56.10
C ALA A 188 -32.99 -34.60 57.11
#